data_AF-A0A162N5V9-F1
#
_entry.id   AF-A0A162N5V9-F1
#
_cell.length_a   1.000
_cell.length_b   1.000
_cell.length_c   1.000
_cell.angle_alpha   90.00
_cell.angle_beta   90.00
_cell.angle_gamma   90.00
#
_symmetry.space_group_name_H-M   'P 1'
#
loop_
_entity.id
_entity.type
_entity.pdbx_description
1 polymer ?
#
loop_
_entity_poly.entity_id
_entity_poly.type
_entity_poly.pdbx_seq_one_letter_code
_entity_poly.pdbx_strand_id
1 'polypeptide(L)'
;MFRSMVAGTSTAMIMGLASGIVSSAIWGTAALPFVIFSSIGFAVGSIRWYVVSSQEALLQLQRYPALLRMHVVSNFPWLPEYARHGPAWYTPQRFGTGWVRRSILIASWLSAQPALDEIQKQAEEALVQEYAEGRVHVQDEDRK
;
A
#
# COMPACT_ATOMS: atom_id res chain seq x y z
N MET A 1 -7.12 0.89 2.15
CA MET A 1 -7.77 -0.43 2.42
C MET A 1 -9.04 -0.65 1.60
N PHE A 2 -10.04 0.23 1.65
CA PHE A 2 -11.31 0.01 0.91
C PHE A 2 -11.09 -0.16 -0.60
N ARG A 3 -10.29 0.72 -1.21
CA ARG A 3 -9.99 0.70 -2.66
C ARG A 3 -9.31 -0.59 -3.14
N SER A 4 -8.39 -1.14 -2.34
CA SER A 4 -7.70 -2.38 -2.64
C SER A 4 -8.53 -3.63 -2.39
N MET A 5 -9.36 -3.62 -1.35
CA MET A 5 -10.33 -4.68 -1.07
C MET A 5 -11.38 -4.77 -2.19
N VAL A 6 -11.90 -3.61 -2.64
CA VAL A 6 -12.82 -3.51 -3.78
C VAL A 6 -12.18 -4.04 -5.07
N ALA A 7 -10.90 -3.74 -5.31
CA ALA A 7 -10.17 -4.25 -6.48
C ALA A 7 -9.96 -5.78 -6.45
N GLY A 8 -9.68 -6.35 -5.26
CA GLY A 8 -9.57 -7.79 -5.07
C GLY A 8 -10.90 -8.51 -5.28
N THR A 9 -11.99 -7.98 -4.71
CA THR A 9 -13.34 -8.52 -4.87
C THR A 9 -13.87 -8.37 -6.29
N SER A 10 -13.59 -7.26 -6.97
CA SER A 10 -14.02 -7.05 -8.36
C SER A 10 -13.28 -7.99 -9.32
N THR A 11 -11.97 -8.18 -9.13
CA THR A 11 -11.19 -9.16 -9.92
C THR A 11 -11.71 -10.59 -9.71
N ALA A 12 -12.03 -10.95 -8.46
CA ALA A 12 -12.65 -12.23 -8.13
C ALA A 12 -14.01 -12.42 -8.79
N MET A 13 -14.88 -11.40 -8.75
CA MET A 13 -16.18 -11.43 -9.42
C MET A 13 -16.05 -11.54 -10.93
N ILE A 14 -15.16 -10.77 -11.57
CA ILE A 14 -14.98 -10.80 -13.04
C ILE A 14 -14.48 -12.19 -13.47
N MET A 15 -13.48 -12.75 -12.80
CA MET A 15 -12.96 -14.09 -13.11
C MET A 15 -14.01 -15.18 -12.84
N GLY A 16 -14.73 -15.08 -11.72
CA GLY A 16 -15.82 -15.99 -11.37
C GLY A 16 -16.92 -15.97 -12.43
N LEU A 17 -17.46 -14.80 -12.77
CA LEU A 17 -18.54 -14.64 -13.74
C LEU A 17 -18.12 -15.09 -15.14
N ALA A 18 -16.92 -14.71 -15.61
CA ALA A 18 -16.40 -15.13 -16.91
C ALA A 18 -16.28 -16.66 -17.00
N SER A 19 -15.72 -17.29 -15.97
CA SER A 19 -15.59 -18.76 -15.93
C SER A 19 -16.94 -19.47 -15.81
N GLY A 20 -17.89 -18.91 -15.06
CA GLY A 20 -19.23 -19.46 -14.87
C GLY A 20 -20.01 -19.49 -16.19
N ILE A 21 -19.91 -18.43 -17.00
CA ILE A 21 -20.55 -18.33 -18.32
C ILE A 21 -19.97 -19.37 -19.29
N VAL A 22 -18.63 -19.49 -19.35
CA VAL A 22 -17.97 -20.43 -20.25
C VAL A 22 -18.26 -21.88 -19.85
N SER A 23 -18.24 -22.18 -18.55
CA SER A 23 -18.42 -23.53 -18.06
C SER A 23 -19.88 -24.00 -18.03
N SER A 24 -20.84 -23.09 -17.83
CA SER A 24 -22.27 -23.41 -17.97
C SER A 24 -22.61 -23.87 -19.38
N ALA A 25 -21.95 -23.29 -20.39
CA ALA A 25 -22.14 -23.65 -21.78
C ALA A 25 -21.57 -25.03 -22.15
N ILE A 26 -20.54 -25.50 -21.44
CA ILE A 26 -19.82 -26.75 -21.77
C ILE A 26 -20.28 -27.93 -20.92
N TRP A 27 -20.44 -27.74 -19.60
CA TRP A 27 -20.70 -28.82 -18.64
C TRP A 27 -22.06 -28.74 -17.95
N GLY A 28 -22.88 -27.71 -18.23
CA GLY A 28 -24.19 -27.51 -17.59
C GLY A 28 -24.12 -27.14 -16.10
N THR A 29 -22.93 -27.00 -15.52
CA THR A 29 -22.70 -26.57 -14.14
C THR A 29 -21.83 -25.31 -14.11
N ALA A 30 -22.43 -24.19 -13.67
CA ALA A 30 -21.73 -22.92 -13.51
C ALA A 30 -21.06 -22.78 -12.12
N ALA A 31 -21.58 -23.49 -11.11
CA ALA A 31 -21.29 -23.20 -9.71
C ALA A 31 -19.86 -23.59 -9.29
N LEU A 32 -19.42 -24.81 -9.62
CA LEU A 32 -18.07 -25.29 -9.27
C LEU A 32 -16.96 -24.47 -9.94
N PRO A 33 -17.01 -24.21 -11.26
CA PRO A 33 -16.04 -23.34 -11.93
C PRO A 33 -16.06 -21.92 -11.38
N PHE A 34 -17.25 -21.34 -11.16
CA PHE A 34 -17.37 -20.01 -10.56
C PHE A 34 -16.62 -19.92 -9.23
N VAL A 35 -16.82 -20.88 -8.31
CA VAL A 35 -16.16 -20.87 -6.99
C VAL A 35 -14.64 -21.01 -7.12
N ILE A 36 -14.16 -21.90 -7.99
CA ILE A 36 -12.72 -22.13 -8.18
C ILE A 36 -12.05 -20.88 -8.76
N PHE A 37 -12.58 -20.34 -9.86
CA PHE A 37 -11.98 -19.20 -10.55
C PHE A 37 -12.14 -17.89 -9.78
N SER A 38 -13.23 -17.69 -9.04
CA SER A 38 -13.37 -16.54 -8.14
C SER A 38 -12.36 -16.60 -6.99
N SER A 39 -12.12 -17.78 -6.40
CA SER A 39 -11.10 -17.98 -5.36
C SER A 39 -9.69 -17.69 -5.88
N ILE A 40 -9.36 -18.17 -7.10
CA ILE A 40 -8.09 -17.88 -7.77
C ILE A 40 -7.96 -16.38 -8.05
N GLY A 41 -9.00 -15.75 -8.60
CA GLY A 41 -9.02 -14.32 -8.88
C GLY A 41 -8.81 -13.48 -7.63
N PHE A 42 -9.44 -13.86 -6.52
CA PHE A 42 -9.25 -13.22 -5.22
C PHE A 42 -7.82 -13.41 -4.69
N ALA A 43 -7.27 -14.62 -4.79
CA ALA A 43 -5.90 -14.92 -4.36
C ALA A 43 -4.87 -14.10 -5.15
N VAL A 44 -5.00 -14.05 -6.48
CA VAL A 44 -4.13 -13.23 -7.35
C VAL A 44 -4.26 -11.75 -7.01
N GLY A 45 -5.48 -11.25 -6.80
CA GLY A 45 -5.72 -9.87 -6.38
C GLY A 45 -5.04 -9.55 -5.04
N SER A 46 -5.13 -10.46 -4.08
CA SER A 46 -4.52 -10.34 -2.75
C SER A 46 -2.99 -10.35 -2.83
N ILE A 47 -2.40 -11.21 -3.65
CA ILE A 47 -0.95 -11.26 -3.90
C ILE A 47 -0.47 -9.95 -4.51
N ARG A 48 -1.15 -9.46 -5.56
CA ARG A 48 -0.78 -8.20 -6.20
C ARG A 48 -0.85 -7.03 -5.23
N TRP A 49 -1.92 -6.98 -4.43
CA TRP A 49 -2.06 -5.96 -3.38
C TRP A 49 -0.89 -6.02 -2.39
N TYR A 50 -0.57 -7.21 -1.89
CA TYR A 50 0.55 -7.40 -0.96
C TYR A 50 1.87 -6.92 -1.58
N VAL A 51 2.17 -7.25 -2.84
CA VAL A 51 3.39 -6.80 -3.52
C VAL A 51 3.46 -5.28 -3.57
N VAL A 52 2.38 -4.62 -4.01
CA VAL A 52 2.32 -3.14 -4.12
C VAL A 52 2.46 -2.48 -2.75
N SER A 53 1.65 -2.89 -1.77
CA SER A 53 1.71 -2.34 -0.42
C SER A 53 3.07 -2.54 0.23
N SER A 54 3.75 -3.65 -0.08
CA SER A 54 5.09 -3.90 0.42
C SER A 54 6.14 -2.96 -0.16
N GLN A 55 6.00 -2.54 -1.43
CA GLN A 55 6.88 -1.58 -2.06
C GLN A 55 6.62 -0.17 -1.52
N GLU A 56 5.34 0.22 -1.40
CA GLU A 56 4.94 1.50 -0.84
C GLU A 56 5.40 1.66 0.61
N ALA A 57 5.21 0.63 1.44
CA ALA A 57 5.65 0.66 2.83
C ALA A 57 7.19 0.82 2.95
N LEU A 58 7.97 0.18 2.07
CA LEU A 58 9.43 0.34 2.04
C LEU A 58 9.85 1.73 1.57
N LEU A 59 9.16 2.32 0.60
CA LEU A 59 9.42 3.68 0.13
C LEU A 59 9.10 4.72 1.22
N GLN A 60 7.98 4.55 1.92
CA GLN A 60 7.62 5.42 3.03
C GLN A 60 8.57 5.24 4.23
N LEU A 61 9.10 4.02 4.44
CA LEU A 61 10.15 3.78 5.45
C LEU A 61 11.41 4.58 5.17
N GLN A 62 11.79 4.70 3.90
CA GLN A 62 12.93 5.51 3.50
C GLN A 62 12.71 7.01 3.76
N ARG A 63 11.48 7.50 3.57
CA ARG A 63 11.14 8.93 3.70
C ARG A 63 10.84 9.36 5.13
N TYR A 64 10.12 8.54 5.90
CA TYR A 64 9.66 8.85 7.25
C TYR A 64 9.99 7.71 8.25
N PRO A 65 11.28 7.40 8.48
CA PRO A 65 11.69 6.26 9.32
C PRO A 65 11.28 6.43 10.78
N ALA A 66 11.27 7.66 11.30
CA ALA A 66 10.88 7.93 12.69
C ALA A 66 9.38 7.70 12.93
N LEU A 67 8.54 8.13 11.98
CA LEU A 67 7.08 7.93 12.03
C LEU A 67 6.75 6.44 11.98
N LEU A 68 7.33 5.71 11.03
CA LEU A 68 7.06 4.27 10.91
C LEU A 68 7.63 3.48 12.08
N ARG A 69 8.76 3.87 12.65
CA ARG A 69 9.26 3.30 13.92
C ARG A 69 8.22 3.43 15.03
N MET A 70 7.64 4.61 15.21
CA MET A 70 6.61 4.84 16.23
C MET A 70 5.45 3.86 16.07
N HIS A 71 4.93 3.70 14.86
CA HIS A 71 3.86 2.74 14.57
C HIS A 71 4.28 1.27 14.71
N VAL A 72 5.53 0.92 14.43
CA VAL A 72 6.05 -0.45 14.69
C VAL A 72 6.08 -0.74 16.17
N VAL A 73 6.63 0.17 16.98
CA VAL A 73 6.72 -0.02 18.44
C VAL A 73 5.33 -0.03 19.07
N SER A 74 4.42 0.82 18.60
CA SER A 74 3.05 0.90 19.11
C SER A 74 2.20 -0.33 18.75
N ASN A 75 2.32 -0.85 17.53
CA ASN A 75 1.52 -1.99 17.09
C ASN A 75 2.05 -3.33 17.60
N PHE A 76 3.36 -3.43 17.86
CA PHE A 76 4.04 -4.66 18.25
C PHE A 76 4.84 -4.50 19.55
N PRO A 77 4.21 -4.12 20.67
CA PRO A 77 4.91 -3.86 21.93
C PRO A 77 5.59 -5.11 22.53
N TRP A 78 5.17 -6.31 22.11
CA TRP A 78 5.78 -7.59 22.52
C TRP A 78 7.07 -7.93 21.77
N LEU A 79 7.51 -7.11 20.81
CA LEU A 79 8.77 -7.27 20.07
C LEU A 79 9.78 -6.18 20.48
N PRO A 80 10.44 -6.33 21.64
CA PRO A 80 11.26 -5.27 22.25
C PRO A 80 12.48 -4.88 21.41
N GLU A 81 12.93 -5.73 20.49
CA GLU A 81 14.02 -5.45 19.56
C GLU A 81 13.76 -4.18 18.73
N TYR A 82 12.52 -3.92 18.35
CA TYR A 82 12.17 -2.73 17.55
C TYR A 82 12.23 -1.45 18.38
N ALA A 83 11.83 -1.50 19.65
CA ALA A 83 11.88 -0.34 20.54
C ALA A 83 13.32 0.11 20.84
N ARG A 84 14.24 -0.86 20.96
CA ARG A 84 15.66 -0.62 21.29
C ARG A 84 16.45 0.09 20.19
N HIS A 85 15.98 0.01 18.93
CA HIS A 85 16.67 0.60 17.81
C HIS A 85 16.15 2.01 17.50
N GLY A 86 17.06 2.93 17.17
CA GLY A 86 16.71 4.28 16.74
C GLY A 86 16.20 4.35 15.29
N PRO A 87 15.71 5.52 14.82
CA PRO A 87 15.14 5.68 13.48
C PRO A 87 16.09 5.26 12.34
N ALA A 88 17.40 5.51 12.47
CA ALA A 88 18.39 5.16 11.43
C ALA A 88 18.54 3.65 11.19
N TRP A 89 18.09 2.81 12.14
CA TRP A 89 18.06 1.36 11.96
C TRP A 89 16.92 0.91 11.05
N TYR A 90 15.86 1.72 10.91
CA TYR A 90 14.68 1.40 10.13
C TYR A 90 14.91 1.66 8.65
N THR A 91 15.58 0.71 7.98
CA THR A 91 15.95 0.84 6.57
C THR A 91 15.19 -0.14 5.67
N PRO A 92 14.94 0.22 4.39
CA PRO A 92 14.32 -0.68 3.43
C PRO A 92 15.05 -2.02 3.28
N GLN A 93 16.38 -2.02 3.38
CA GLN A 93 17.19 -3.24 3.26
C GLN A 93 16.91 -4.24 4.39
N ARG A 94 16.71 -3.77 5.62
CA ARG A 94 16.44 -4.65 6.77
C ARG A 94 15.02 -5.19 6.80
N PHE A 95 14.06 -4.42 6.30
CA PHE A 95 12.65 -4.79 6.27
C PHE A 95 12.24 -5.50 4.96
N GLY A 96 13.01 -5.35 3.88
CA GLY A 96 12.73 -5.96 2.58
C GLY A 96 13.21 -7.41 2.44
N THR A 97 14.15 -7.85 3.27
CA THR A 97 14.81 -9.17 3.19
C THR A 97 13.99 -10.32 3.77
N GLY A 98 13.15 -10.07 4.78
CA GLY A 98 12.38 -11.11 5.47
C GLY A 98 10.89 -10.83 5.43
N TRP A 99 10.08 -11.84 5.10
CA TRP A 99 8.63 -11.69 4.99
C TRP A 99 7.98 -11.25 6.30
N VAL A 100 8.44 -11.76 7.46
CA VAL A 100 7.92 -11.36 8.78
C VAL A 100 8.10 -9.87 9.04
N ARG A 101 9.33 -9.35 8.83
CA ARG A 101 9.62 -7.91 9.00
C ARG A 101 8.82 -7.08 8.01
N ARG A 102 8.69 -7.57 6.78
CA ARG A 102 7.91 -6.90 5.74
C ARG A 102 6.42 -6.82 6.11
N SER A 103 5.84 -7.88 6.66
CA SER A 103 4.45 -7.89 7.14
C SER A 103 4.24 -6.93 8.32
N ILE A 104 5.17 -6.93 9.29
CA ILE A 104 5.19 -5.96 10.41
C ILE A 104 5.20 -4.52 9.86
N LEU A 105 6.09 -4.24 8.91
CA LEU A 105 6.19 -2.92 8.30
C LEU A 105 4.90 -2.53 7.58
N ILE A 106 4.32 -3.43 6.79
CA ILE A 106 3.06 -3.16 6.08
C ILE A 106 1.94 -2.84 7.07
N ALA A 107 1.80 -3.61 8.15
CA ALA A 107 0.80 -3.36 9.18
C ALA A 107 0.99 -2.00 9.86
N SER A 108 2.23 -1.66 10.23
CA SER A 108 2.56 -0.35 10.81
C SER A 108 2.36 0.79 9.83
N TRP A 109 2.73 0.60 8.57
CA TRP A 109 2.48 1.57 7.50
C TRP A 109 0.99 1.81 7.27
N LEU A 110 0.17 0.75 7.30
CA LEU A 110 -1.29 0.87 7.20
C LEU A 110 -1.87 1.66 8.38
N SER A 111 -1.37 1.45 9.60
CA SER A 111 -1.79 2.25 10.76
C SER A 111 -1.29 3.70 10.71
N ALA A 112 -0.21 3.96 9.97
CA ALA A 112 0.37 5.28 9.79
C ALA A 112 -0.29 6.09 8.66
N GLN A 113 -1.17 5.49 7.85
CA GLN A 113 -1.82 6.16 6.71
C GLN A 113 -2.45 7.51 7.08
N PRO A 114 -3.25 7.64 8.17
CA PRO A 114 -3.85 8.93 8.50
C PRO A 114 -2.81 10.03 8.78
N ALA A 115 -1.70 9.68 9.42
CA ALA A 115 -0.62 10.61 9.70
C ALA A 115 0.17 10.98 8.43
N LEU A 116 0.39 10.02 7.53
CA LEU A 116 1.03 10.27 6.24
C LEU A 116 0.17 11.16 5.33
N ASP A 117 -1.15 10.92 5.32
CA ASP A 117 -2.11 11.71 4.54
C ASP A 117 -2.16 13.16 5.06
N GLU A 118 -2.13 13.37 6.38
CA GLU A 118 -2.09 14.70 6.98
C GLU A 118 -0.79 15.46 6.64
N ILE A 119 0.37 14.78 6.71
CA ILE A 119 1.66 15.38 6.30
C ILE A 119 1.61 15.79 4.82
N GLN A 120 1.05 14.94 3.96
CA GLN A 120 0.93 15.24 2.53
C GLN A 120 -0.01 16.42 2.29
N LYS A 121 -1.15 16.45 2.97
CA LYS A 121 -2.12 17.55 2.87
C LYS A 121 -1.51 18.89 3.30
N GLN A 122 -0.78 18.92 4.41
CA GLN A 122 -0.09 20.14 4.87
C GLN A 122 0.97 20.62 3.87
N ALA A 123 1.72 19.69 3.25
CA ALA A 123 2.67 20.03 2.21
C ALA A 123 1.98 20.57 0.94
N GLU A 124 0.84 20.01 0.56
CA GLU A 124 0.04 20.49 -0.58
C GLU A 124 -0.55 21.88 -0.31
N GLU A 125 -1.11 22.12 0.87
CA GLU A 125 -1.64 23.43 1.26
C GLU A 125 -0.57 24.52 1.24
N ALA A 126 0.65 24.22 1.72
CA ALA A 126 1.78 25.14 1.66
C ALA A 126 2.15 25.50 0.21
N LEU A 127 2.18 24.52 -0.70
CA LEU A 127 2.44 24.74 -2.11
C LEU A 127 1.31 25.55 -2.77
N VAL A 128 0.05 25.18 -2.54
CA VAL A 128 -1.11 25.91 -3.08
C VAL A 128 -1.11 27.36 -2.63
N GLN A 129 -0.77 27.63 -1.37
CA GLN A 129 -0.64 28.98 -0.85
C GLN A 129 0.47 29.76 -1.56
N GLU A 130 1.63 29.16 -1.82
CA GLU A 130 2.72 29.78 -2.57
C GLU A 130 2.31 30.15 -4.00
N TYR A 131 1.57 29.27 -4.68
CA TYR A 131 1.00 29.54 -6.00
C TYR A 131 -0.10 30.63 -5.96
N ALA A 132 -0.99 30.58 -4.97
CA ALA A 132 -2.08 31.54 -4.82
C ALA A 132 -1.59 32.95 -4.48
N GLU A 133 -0.50 33.06 -3.71
CA GLU A 133 0.19 34.32 -3.41
C GLU A 133 1.06 34.82 -4.59
N GLY A 134 1.11 34.08 -5.71
CA GLY A 134 1.86 34.47 -6.91
C GLY A 134 3.38 34.51 -6.71
N ARG A 135 3.92 33.81 -5.71
CA ARG A 135 5.36 33.83 -5.35
C ARG A 135 6.23 32.90 -6.17
N VAL A 136 5.65 32.16 -7.11
CA VAL A 136 6.41 31.35 -8.07
C VAL A 136 7.03 32.29 -9.10
N HIS A 137 8.25 32.77 -8.79
CA HIS A 137 9.13 33.35 -9.80
C HIS A 137 9.41 32.28 -10.86
N VAL A 138 8.80 32.45 -12.04
CA VAL A 138 9.24 31.78 -13.27
C VAL A 138 10.64 32.28 -13.57
N GLN A 139 11.65 31.55 -13.08
CA GLN A 139 13.05 31.74 -13.40
C GLN A 139 13.33 31.07 -14.76
N ASP A 140 12.68 31.56 -15.81
CA ASP A 140 12.85 31.10 -17.20
C ASP A 140 12.65 32.29 -18.15
N GLU A 141 13.48 33.34 -18.03
CA GLU A 141 13.55 34.38 -19.09
C GLU A 141 14.93 35.06 -19.25
N ASP A 142 16.04 34.51 -18.75
CA ASP A 142 17.38 35.07 -19.05
C ASP A 142 18.39 34.00 -19.46
N ARG A 143 18.17 33.45 -20.66
CA ARG A 143 19.26 32.90 -21.48
C ARG A 143 19.08 33.36 -22.93
N LYS A 144 19.42 34.61 -23.19
CA LYS A 144 19.80 35.10 -24.51
C LYS A 144 21.31 35.33 -24.55
#